data_AF-A0A957CKC9-F1
#
_entry.id   AF-A0A957CKC9-F1
#
_cell.length_a   1.000
_cell.length_b   1.000
_cell.length_c   1.000
_cell.angle_alpha   90.00
_cell.angle_beta   90.00
_cell.angle_gamma   90.00
#
_symmetry.space_group_name_H-M   'P 1'
#
loop_
_entity.id
_entity.type
_entity.pdbx_description
1 polymer ?
#
loop_
_entity_poly.entity_id
_entity_poly.type
_entity_poly.pdbx_seq_one_letter_code
_entity_poly.pdbx_strand_id
1 'polypeptide(L)'
;MRQYRRIERQHPIFSPVAFLSTLFLAVGLGVGVYFTGGRAFSPGELSALNQSGQPLGEVMDHTAIGDDCGRCHVPFVGVKAELCEECHVQIGEDRTTAAKLHGRFPNADRCDDCHLEHRGADYDLKTAALADFDHDLTDFTLVHHLVDYAEKPLDCTGCHVQEGTFAVAQSDCADCHRDADSPFMTRHTAAYGEDCLGCHDGHDTMADFDTTAHAQVFALTGAHLDAMCEDCHDGGKFEEKSSDCVSCHAEPEEHTGLFGTNCVDCHTTTAWTPAGMDGIVFDHTRETGFSLARHITDFDGSPFACRTCHTGDDPLQVRDG
;
A
#
# COMPACT_ATOMS: atom_id res chain seq x y z
N MET A 1 -72.15 49.35 23.09
CA MET A 1 -70.89 48.95 22.45
C MET A 1 -69.74 49.46 23.30
N ARG A 2 -68.95 48.58 23.95
CA ARG A 2 -67.81 48.98 24.79
C ARG A 2 -66.59 49.23 23.92
N GLN A 3 -66.07 50.46 23.92
CA GLN A 3 -64.76 50.76 23.33
C GLN A 3 -63.66 50.22 24.25
N TYR A 4 -62.92 49.23 23.78
CA TYR A 4 -61.66 48.81 24.41
C TYR A 4 -60.52 49.64 23.82
N ARG A 5 -59.85 50.42 24.68
CA ARG A 5 -58.67 51.21 24.33
C ARG A 5 -57.49 50.25 24.17
N ARG A 6 -56.96 50.10 22.95
CA ARG A 6 -55.78 49.29 22.67
C ARG A 6 -54.58 49.95 23.34
N ILE A 7 -54.04 49.31 24.38
CA ILE A 7 -52.80 49.77 25.01
C ILE A 7 -51.65 49.26 24.13
N GLU A 8 -51.04 50.14 23.35
CA GLU A 8 -49.79 49.85 22.65
C GLU A 8 -48.66 49.74 23.66
N ARG A 9 -48.38 48.52 24.13
CA ARG A 9 -47.17 48.25 24.90
C ARG A 9 -46.02 48.09 23.92
N GLN A 10 -45.03 48.98 24.02
CA GLN A 10 -43.77 48.85 23.30
C GLN A 10 -43.10 47.53 23.70
N HIS A 11 -42.60 46.79 22.73
CA HIS A 11 -41.97 45.49 22.96
C HIS A 11 -40.77 45.67 23.92
N PRO A 12 -40.59 44.82 24.95
CA PRO A 12 -39.56 44.99 25.99
C PRO A 12 -38.13 45.22 25.47
N ILE A 13 -37.85 44.68 24.28
CA ILE A 13 -36.57 44.71 23.56
C ILE A 13 -36.19 46.14 23.11
N PHE A 14 -37.18 47.01 22.88
CA PHE A 14 -36.97 48.40 22.47
C PHE A 14 -37.05 49.38 23.65
N SER A 15 -37.02 48.88 24.88
CA SER A 15 -37.01 49.77 26.04
C SER A 15 -35.65 50.49 26.16
N PRO A 16 -35.63 51.73 26.69
CA PRO A 16 -34.38 52.44 26.97
C PRO A 16 -33.46 51.65 27.91
N VAL A 17 -34.05 50.87 28.82
CA VAL A 17 -33.31 50.01 29.75
C VAL A 17 -32.56 48.92 28.99
N ALA A 18 -33.22 48.25 28.03
CA ALA A 18 -32.59 47.23 27.20
C ALA A 18 -31.38 47.80 26.43
N PHE A 19 -31.54 48.95 25.78
CA PHE A 19 -30.45 49.63 25.06
C PHE A 19 -29.27 49.98 25.97
N LEU A 20 -29.54 50.55 27.14
CA LEU A 20 -28.49 50.91 28.09
C LEU A 20 -27.76 49.68 28.64
N SER A 21 -28.47 48.59 28.93
CA SER A 21 -27.84 47.34 29.37
C SER A 21 -26.99 46.70 28.28
N THR A 22 -27.44 46.69 27.01
CA THR A 22 -26.63 46.16 25.89
C THR A 22 -25.39 47.00 25.66
N LEU A 23 -25.51 48.34 25.72
CA LEU A 23 -24.37 49.24 25.58
C LEU A 23 -23.36 49.06 26.72
N PHE A 24 -23.82 48.94 27.96
CA PHE A 24 -22.94 48.69 29.11
C PHE A 24 -22.18 47.37 28.98
N LEU A 25 -22.86 46.33 28.50
CA LEU A 25 -22.27 45.01 28.31
C LEU A 25 -21.25 45.01 27.16
N ALA A 26 -21.55 45.70 26.05
CA ALA A 26 -20.62 45.87 24.94
C ALA A 26 -19.38 46.71 25.32
N VAL A 27 -19.58 47.80 26.06
CA VAL A 27 -18.46 48.62 26.57
C VAL A 27 -17.66 47.84 27.61
N GLY A 28 -18.31 47.13 28.52
CA GLY A 28 -17.64 46.29 29.52
C GLY A 28 -16.81 45.18 28.87
N LEU A 29 -17.36 44.52 27.83
CA LEU A 29 -16.62 43.54 27.03
C LEU A 29 -15.45 44.19 26.29
N GLY A 30 -15.66 45.33 25.64
CA GLY A 30 -14.59 46.05 24.92
C GLY A 30 -13.47 46.52 25.85
N VAL A 31 -13.80 47.04 27.02
CA VAL A 31 -12.84 47.43 28.08
C VAL A 31 -12.11 46.20 28.61
N GLY A 32 -12.83 45.11 28.89
CA GLY A 32 -12.24 43.85 29.34
C GLY A 32 -11.25 43.29 28.31
N VAL A 33 -11.62 43.25 27.03
CA VAL A 33 -10.75 42.82 25.93
C VAL A 33 -9.52 43.72 25.81
N TYR A 34 -9.71 45.04 25.89
CA TYR A 34 -8.62 46.02 25.83
C TYR A 34 -7.61 45.84 26.96
N PHE A 35 -8.07 45.66 28.21
CA PHE A 35 -7.17 45.48 29.36
C PHE A 35 -6.56 44.08 29.47
N THR A 36 -7.21 43.05 28.92
CA THR A 36 -6.70 41.67 28.93
C THR A 36 -5.89 41.34 27.67
N GLY A 37 -5.78 42.26 26.71
CA GLY A 37 -5.13 42.00 25.43
C GLY A 37 -5.80 40.88 24.63
N GLY A 38 -7.09 40.62 24.85
CA GLY A 38 -7.80 39.52 24.20
C GLY A 38 -7.47 38.12 24.74
N ARG A 39 -6.67 37.98 25.80
CA ARG A 39 -6.30 36.68 26.40
C ARG A 39 -7.48 35.82 26.85
N ALA A 40 -8.63 36.42 27.15
CA ALA A 40 -9.87 35.71 27.44
C ALA A 40 -10.36 34.82 26.27
N PHE A 41 -9.83 35.06 25.07
CA PHE A 41 -10.09 34.30 23.84
C PHE A 41 -8.82 33.64 23.28
N SER A 42 -7.73 33.59 24.07
CA SER A 42 -6.51 32.90 23.64
C SER A 42 -6.75 31.39 23.61
N PRO A 43 -6.54 30.71 22.48
CA PRO A 43 -6.82 29.29 22.32
C PRO A 43 -5.88 28.38 23.12
N GLY A 44 -4.79 28.90 23.69
CA GLY A 44 -3.82 28.14 24.48
C GLY A 44 -2.39 28.66 24.30
N GLU A 45 -1.44 28.05 24.99
CA GLU A 45 -0.01 28.33 24.79
C GLU A 45 0.51 27.72 23.50
N LEU A 46 1.38 28.46 22.80
CA LEU A 46 2.09 28.02 21.60
C LEU A 46 3.20 27.02 21.96
N SER A 47 3.56 26.15 21.02
CA SER A 47 4.69 25.23 21.19
C SER A 47 6.04 25.97 21.27
N ALA A 48 6.88 25.52 22.21
CA ALA A 48 8.27 25.96 22.37
C ALA A 48 9.27 24.96 21.76
N LEU A 49 8.79 23.89 21.09
CA LEU A 49 9.67 22.87 20.56
C LEU A 49 10.32 23.31 19.26
N ASN A 50 11.65 23.28 19.26
CA ASN A 50 12.48 23.41 18.06
C ASN A 50 13.51 22.28 18.03
N GLN A 51 13.17 21.20 17.31
CA GLN A 51 14.05 20.03 17.18
C GLN A 51 15.37 20.34 16.47
N SER A 52 15.39 21.33 15.56
CA SER A 52 16.60 21.70 14.81
C SER A 52 17.60 22.49 15.66
N GLY A 53 17.11 23.15 16.72
CA GLY A 53 17.88 24.12 17.50
C GLY A 53 18.31 25.37 16.72
N GLN A 54 17.82 25.55 15.48
CA GLN A 54 18.13 26.70 14.63
C GLN A 54 16.87 27.57 14.44
N PRO A 55 17.01 28.91 14.42
CA PRO A 55 15.88 29.79 14.11
C PRO A 55 15.44 29.67 12.65
N LEU A 56 14.15 29.91 12.41
CA LEU A 56 13.62 30.19 11.09
C LEU A 56 13.39 31.70 10.98
N GLY A 57 14.29 32.37 10.27
CA GLY A 57 14.33 33.83 10.24
C GLY A 57 14.67 34.41 11.61
N GLU A 58 13.75 35.20 12.20
CA GLU A 58 13.92 35.82 13.52
C GLU A 58 13.24 35.01 14.65
N VAL A 59 12.61 33.88 14.31
CA VAL A 59 11.77 33.09 15.23
C VAL A 59 12.51 31.81 15.62
N MET A 60 12.76 31.62 16.93
CA MET A 60 13.39 30.40 17.46
C MET A 60 12.41 29.24 17.61
N ASP A 61 11.17 29.55 17.98
CA ASP A 61 10.07 28.62 18.21
C ASP A 61 8.76 29.43 18.19
N HIS A 62 7.61 28.77 18.18
CA HIS A 62 6.34 29.48 18.06
C HIS A 62 6.04 30.38 19.27
N THR A 63 6.59 30.12 20.47
CA THR A 63 6.38 31.03 21.62
C THR A 63 7.00 32.40 21.41
N ALA A 64 8.06 32.51 20.61
CA ALA A 64 8.68 33.80 20.25
C ALA A 64 7.75 34.72 19.43
N ILE A 65 6.70 34.17 18.80
CA ILE A 65 5.66 34.94 18.09
C ILE A 65 4.79 35.72 19.08
N GLY A 66 4.61 35.20 20.30
CA GLY A 66 3.85 35.85 21.37
C GLY A 66 2.41 36.14 20.98
N ASP A 67 1.98 37.40 21.18
CA ASP A 67 0.61 37.85 20.92
C ASP A 67 0.39 38.31 19.44
N ASP A 68 1.35 38.09 18.54
CA ASP A 68 1.23 38.44 17.11
C ASP A 68 0.45 37.37 16.33
N CYS A 69 -0.83 37.20 16.66
CA CYS A 69 -1.71 36.16 16.09
C CYS A 69 -1.78 36.22 14.54
N GLY A 70 -1.54 37.41 13.96
CA GLY A 70 -1.55 37.66 12.52
C GLY A 70 -0.46 36.91 11.75
N ARG A 71 0.55 36.38 12.44
CA ARG A 71 1.59 35.51 11.85
C ARG A 71 1.07 34.17 11.38
N CYS A 72 -0.07 33.72 11.88
CA CYS A 72 -0.68 32.46 11.46
C CYS A 72 -2.14 32.63 11.02
N HIS A 73 -2.85 33.63 11.55
CA HIS A 73 -4.27 33.83 11.30
C HIS A 73 -4.58 35.05 10.42
N VAL A 74 -5.40 34.82 9.40
CA VAL A 74 -6.05 35.88 8.64
C VAL A 74 -7.44 36.17 9.24
N PRO A 75 -7.78 37.45 9.52
CA PRO A 75 -9.09 37.80 10.08
C PRO A 75 -10.27 37.23 9.29
N PHE A 76 -11.21 36.58 9.99
CA PHE A 76 -12.42 35.94 9.45
C PHE A 76 -12.18 34.76 8.49
N VAL A 77 -10.94 34.39 8.22
CA VAL A 77 -10.59 33.25 7.35
C VAL A 77 -10.03 32.10 8.17
N GLY A 78 -9.23 32.39 9.20
CA GLY A 78 -8.50 31.38 9.97
C GLY A 78 -7.05 31.28 9.50
N VAL A 79 -6.44 30.11 9.69
CA VAL A 79 -5.05 29.92 9.25
C VAL A 79 -4.96 29.74 7.75
N LYS A 80 -3.79 30.10 7.23
CA LYS A 80 -3.43 29.97 5.82
C LYS A 80 -2.03 29.42 5.70
N ALA A 81 -1.83 28.47 4.81
CA ALA A 81 -0.52 27.86 4.67
C ALA A 81 0.55 28.83 4.19
N GLU A 82 0.20 29.85 3.40
CA GLU A 82 1.19 30.84 2.94
C GLU A 82 1.86 31.56 4.12
N LEU A 83 1.15 31.77 5.24
CA LEU A 83 1.70 32.37 6.45
C LEU A 83 2.69 31.43 7.16
N CYS A 84 2.41 30.13 7.18
CA CYS A 84 3.32 29.12 7.72
C CYS A 84 4.59 29.04 6.87
N GLU A 85 4.44 29.10 5.54
CA GLU A 85 5.50 28.96 4.55
C GLU A 85 6.46 30.17 4.52
N GLU A 86 6.09 31.32 5.11
CA GLU A 86 7.01 32.46 5.29
C GLU A 86 8.24 32.08 6.13
N CYS A 87 8.07 31.20 7.12
CA CYS A 87 9.16 30.66 7.93
C CYS A 87 9.54 29.24 7.49
N HIS A 88 8.56 28.41 7.13
CA HIS A 88 8.76 27.02 6.70
C HIS A 88 8.88 26.88 5.18
N VAL A 89 9.77 27.67 4.57
CA VAL A 89 9.91 27.78 3.10
C VAL A 89 10.08 26.41 2.42
N GLN A 90 10.91 25.54 2.99
CA GLN A 90 11.14 24.20 2.44
C GLN A 90 9.88 23.33 2.41
N ILE A 91 8.97 23.50 3.37
CA ILE A 91 7.70 22.77 3.40
C ILE A 91 6.76 23.27 2.30
N GLY A 92 6.78 24.58 2.03
CA GLY A 92 6.07 25.16 0.89
C GLY A 92 6.57 24.59 -0.44
N GLU A 93 7.89 24.44 -0.60
CA GLU A 93 8.47 23.78 -1.77
C GLU A 93 8.06 22.30 -1.87
N ASP A 94 8.14 21.55 -0.76
CA ASP A 94 7.77 20.13 -0.72
C ASP A 94 6.31 19.92 -1.15
N ARG A 95 5.41 20.86 -0.83
CA ARG A 95 4.02 20.81 -1.26
C ARG A 95 3.78 20.92 -2.75
N THR A 96 4.73 21.51 -3.48
CA THR A 96 4.56 21.73 -4.93
C THR A 96 4.80 20.47 -5.75
N THR A 97 5.27 19.38 -5.13
CA THR A 97 5.66 18.17 -5.84
C THR A 97 5.22 16.90 -5.12
N ALA A 98 4.56 15.99 -5.85
CA ALA A 98 4.21 14.66 -5.34
C ALA A 98 5.44 13.79 -5.04
N ALA A 99 6.65 14.21 -5.44
CA ALA A 99 7.89 13.52 -5.07
C ALA A 99 8.26 13.72 -3.59
N LYS A 100 7.65 14.68 -2.89
CA LYS A 100 7.90 14.97 -1.48
C LYS A 100 6.65 14.67 -0.66
N LEU A 101 6.85 14.34 0.61
CA LEU A 101 5.79 13.88 1.52
C LEU A 101 4.60 14.85 1.53
N HIS A 102 4.83 16.14 1.76
CA HIS A 102 3.74 17.11 1.85
C HIS A 102 3.00 17.32 0.51
N GLY A 103 3.62 17.11 -0.64
CA GLY A 103 2.95 17.22 -1.93
C GLY A 103 2.16 15.96 -2.33
N ARG A 104 2.24 14.87 -1.56
CA ARG A 104 1.43 13.66 -1.75
C ARG A 104 0.05 13.77 -1.08
N PHE A 105 -0.12 14.63 -0.07
CA PHE A 105 -1.39 14.75 0.62
C PHE A 105 -2.40 15.63 -0.13
N PRO A 106 -3.68 15.23 -0.19
CA PRO A 106 -4.72 16.00 -0.86
C PRO A 106 -5.07 17.32 -0.16
N ASN A 107 -4.83 17.44 1.15
CA ASN A 107 -5.16 18.61 1.99
C ASN A 107 -3.93 19.31 2.57
N ALA A 108 -2.78 19.22 1.90
CA ALA A 108 -1.53 19.82 2.37
C ALA A 108 -1.59 21.37 2.52
N ASP A 109 -2.58 22.02 1.90
CA ASP A 109 -2.88 23.45 2.06
C ASP A 109 -3.55 23.83 3.39
N ARG A 110 -3.92 22.82 4.19
CA ARG A 110 -4.54 22.96 5.52
C ARG A 110 -3.61 22.41 6.59
N CYS A 111 -2.55 23.16 6.90
CA CYS A 111 -1.54 22.72 7.87
C CYS A 111 -2.15 22.41 9.25
N ASP A 112 -3.20 23.12 9.64
CA ASP A 112 -3.94 22.94 10.90
C ASP A 112 -4.74 21.64 11.00
N ASP A 113 -5.00 20.94 9.89
CA ASP A 113 -5.70 19.67 9.94
C ASP A 113 -4.84 18.59 10.60
N CYS A 114 -3.51 18.67 10.45
CA CYS A 114 -2.56 17.71 11.00
C CYS A 114 -1.66 18.32 12.08
N HIS A 115 -1.16 19.54 11.87
CA HIS A 115 -0.27 20.24 12.79
C HIS A 115 -1.06 21.17 13.73
N LEU A 116 -1.68 20.56 14.73
CA LEU A 116 -2.49 21.27 15.72
C LEU A 116 -1.63 22.12 16.67
N GLU A 117 -1.78 23.44 16.63
CA GLU A 117 -1.13 24.36 17.57
C GLU A 117 -2.03 24.64 18.80
N HIS A 118 -1.52 25.42 19.75
CA HIS A 118 -2.17 25.85 20.99
C HIS A 118 -2.40 24.73 22.02
N ARG A 119 -1.54 23.71 21.98
CA ARG A 119 -1.62 22.53 22.83
C ARG A 119 -0.63 22.54 23.99
N GLY A 120 0.16 23.61 24.14
CA GLY A 120 1.15 23.75 25.21
C GLY A 120 2.58 23.88 24.68
N ALA A 121 3.46 24.45 25.49
CA ALA A 121 4.86 24.68 25.14
C ALA A 121 5.65 23.38 24.85
N ASP A 122 5.23 22.25 25.41
CA ASP A 122 5.83 20.93 25.23
C ASP A 122 5.17 20.10 24.12
N TYR A 123 4.20 20.66 23.40
CA TYR A 123 3.50 19.93 22.34
C TYR A 123 4.33 19.84 21.06
N ASP A 124 4.51 18.62 20.55
CA ASP A 124 5.22 18.35 19.30
C ASP A 124 4.25 18.21 18.12
N LEU A 125 4.08 19.31 17.38
CA LEU A 125 3.21 19.37 16.21
C LEU A 125 3.64 18.38 15.12
N LYS A 126 4.95 18.10 15.00
CA LYS A 126 5.50 17.22 13.96
C LYS A 126 5.22 15.76 14.30
N THR A 127 5.56 15.35 15.52
CA THR A 127 5.36 13.96 15.96
C THR A 127 3.87 13.63 16.08
N ALA A 128 3.05 14.56 16.56
CA ALA A 128 1.61 14.35 16.65
C ALA A 128 0.95 14.13 15.27
N ALA A 129 1.37 14.88 14.25
CA ALA A 129 0.85 14.72 12.90
C ALA A 129 1.20 13.36 12.26
N LEU A 130 2.28 12.72 12.70
CA LEU A 130 2.72 11.42 12.19
C LEU A 130 2.00 10.24 12.86
N ALA A 131 1.37 10.45 14.01
CA ALA A 131 0.70 9.37 14.75
C ALA A 131 -0.45 8.72 13.95
N ASP A 132 -1.09 9.50 13.07
CA ASP A 132 -2.18 9.07 12.21
C ASP A 132 -1.76 9.02 10.72
N PHE A 133 -0.46 8.93 10.44
CA PHE A 133 0.04 8.92 9.06
C PHE A 133 -0.39 7.65 8.31
N ASP A 134 -0.97 7.85 7.14
CA ASP A 134 -1.41 6.78 6.24
C ASP A 134 -0.31 6.44 5.22
N HIS A 135 0.22 5.22 5.31
CA HIS A 135 1.26 4.72 4.41
C HIS A 135 0.76 4.41 2.99
N ASP A 136 -0.55 4.29 2.79
CA ASP A 136 -1.13 4.11 1.45
C ASP A 136 -1.00 5.39 0.59
N LEU A 137 -0.58 6.51 1.20
CA LEU A 137 -0.16 7.73 0.50
C LEU A 137 1.29 7.66 -0.01
N THR A 138 1.98 6.56 0.27
CA THR A 138 3.34 6.28 -0.20
C THR A 138 3.34 5.19 -1.26
N ASP A 139 4.49 4.93 -1.86
CA ASP A 139 4.64 3.85 -2.85
C ASP A 139 4.85 2.48 -2.17
N PHE A 140 4.79 2.42 -0.83
CA PHE A 140 4.92 1.20 -0.05
C PHE A 140 3.85 1.13 1.04
N THR A 141 2.88 0.24 0.88
CA THR A 141 1.82 0.02 1.88
C THR A 141 2.32 -0.80 3.07
N LEU A 142 1.70 -0.61 4.24
CA LEU A 142 1.99 -1.40 5.42
C LEU A 142 1.06 -2.61 5.59
N VAL A 143 0.23 -2.97 4.62
CA VAL A 143 -0.78 -4.05 4.78
C VAL A 143 -0.19 -5.38 5.30
N HIS A 144 1.05 -5.72 4.92
CA HIS A 144 1.80 -6.88 5.43
C HIS A 144 2.94 -6.54 6.40
N HIS A 145 3.06 -5.27 6.81
CA HIS A 145 4.14 -4.75 7.66
C HIS A 145 3.59 -4.01 8.90
N LEU A 146 2.42 -4.42 9.40
CA LEU A 146 1.85 -3.88 10.65
C LEU A 146 2.49 -4.51 11.90
N VAL A 147 3.07 -5.71 11.77
CA VAL A 147 3.70 -6.46 12.85
C VAL A 147 5.02 -7.09 12.40
N ASP A 148 5.90 -7.37 13.35
CA ASP A 148 7.14 -8.10 13.12
C ASP A 148 6.90 -9.63 13.04
N TYR A 149 7.95 -10.39 12.74
CA TYR A 149 7.90 -11.86 12.70
C TYR A 149 7.56 -12.53 14.04
N ALA A 150 7.57 -11.78 15.15
CA ALA A 150 7.14 -12.22 16.47
C ALA A 150 5.72 -11.72 16.82
N GLU A 151 4.96 -11.26 15.82
CA GLU A 151 3.60 -10.73 15.93
C GLU A 151 3.48 -9.48 16.82
N LYS A 152 4.58 -8.75 17.02
CA LYS A 152 4.55 -7.47 17.76
C LYS A 152 4.28 -6.31 16.81
N PRO A 153 3.45 -5.33 17.20
CA PRO A 153 3.24 -4.12 16.39
C PRO A 153 4.56 -3.46 16.01
N LEU A 154 4.74 -3.19 14.72
CA LEU A 154 5.83 -2.37 14.23
C LEU A 154 5.49 -0.90 14.50
N ASP A 155 6.47 -0.16 15.03
CA ASP A 155 6.40 1.30 15.12
C ASP A 155 7.23 1.93 13.99
N CYS A 156 7.18 3.26 13.87
CA CYS A 156 7.90 3.99 12.82
C CYS A 156 9.40 3.67 12.81
N THR A 157 9.99 3.41 13.98
CA THR A 157 11.43 3.14 14.14
C THR A 157 11.81 1.72 13.75
N GLY A 158 10.83 0.83 13.57
CA GLY A 158 11.03 -0.50 13.00
C GLY A 158 11.58 -0.47 11.57
N CYS A 159 11.27 0.58 10.81
CA CYS A 159 11.75 0.76 9.43
C CYS A 159 12.54 2.06 9.25
N HIS A 160 12.10 3.17 9.85
CA HIS A 160 12.78 4.47 9.75
C HIS A 160 13.84 4.62 10.85
N VAL A 161 14.93 3.85 10.71
CA VAL A 161 15.99 3.77 11.72
C VAL A 161 16.90 5.00 11.79
N GLN A 162 16.90 5.83 10.74
CA GLN A 162 17.73 7.03 10.67
C GLN A 162 17.01 8.23 11.29
N GLU A 163 17.47 8.67 12.47
CA GLU A 163 16.91 9.83 13.16
C GLU A 163 16.84 11.08 12.26
N GLY A 164 15.67 11.71 12.25
CA GLY A 164 15.45 12.96 11.50
C GLY A 164 15.23 12.77 10.00
N THR A 165 15.24 11.53 9.49
CA THR A 165 14.89 11.22 8.11
C THR A 165 13.80 10.14 8.07
N PHE A 166 12.90 10.21 7.08
CA PHE A 166 11.96 9.14 6.78
C PHE A 166 12.40 8.32 5.56
N ALA A 167 13.70 8.39 5.24
CA ALA A 167 14.28 7.52 4.22
C ALA A 167 14.52 6.13 4.83
N VAL A 168 14.24 5.10 4.05
CA VAL A 168 14.57 3.71 4.38
C VAL A 168 15.65 3.27 3.40
N ALA A 169 16.74 2.69 3.89
CA ALA A 169 17.73 2.09 3.02
C ALA A 169 17.27 0.69 2.61
N GLN A 170 17.53 0.26 1.37
CA GLN A 170 17.19 -1.10 0.93
C GLN A 170 17.87 -2.18 1.81
N SER A 171 19.01 -1.85 2.44
CA SER A 171 19.67 -2.71 3.42
C SER A 171 18.81 -2.97 4.66
N ASP A 172 17.97 -2.02 5.08
CA ASP A 172 17.11 -2.17 6.25
C ASP A 172 16.07 -3.29 6.01
N CYS A 173 15.52 -3.34 4.80
CA CYS A 173 14.67 -4.45 4.35
C CYS A 173 15.45 -5.76 4.35
N ALA A 174 16.61 -5.78 3.71
CA ALA A 174 17.42 -6.99 3.57
C ALA A 174 17.86 -7.56 4.93
N ASP A 175 18.25 -6.72 5.88
CA ASP A 175 18.72 -7.15 7.20
C ASP A 175 17.57 -7.75 8.02
N CYS A 176 16.42 -7.07 8.10
CA CYS A 176 15.27 -7.58 8.84
C CYS A 176 14.74 -8.91 8.26
N HIS A 177 14.59 -9.00 6.94
CA HIS A 177 14.11 -10.23 6.30
C HIS A 177 15.14 -11.36 6.36
N ARG A 178 16.45 -11.05 6.34
CA ARG A 178 17.51 -12.06 6.49
C ARG A 178 17.58 -12.62 7.91
N ASP A 179 17.28 -11.82 8.92
CA ASP A 179 17.18 -12.30 10.30
C ASP A 179 16.03 -13.30 10.48
N ALA A 180 14.95 -13.15 9.70
CA ALA A 180 13.84 -14.09 9.69
C ALA A 180 14.13 -15.36 8.86
N ASP A 181 14.58 -15.22 7.61
CA ASP A 181 14.94 -16.35 6.73
C ASP A 181 16.18 -16.04 5.88
N SER A 182 17.35 -16.25 6.50
CA SER A 182 18.64 -16.07 5.84
C SER A 182 18.83 -16.95 4.60
N PRO A 183 18.49 -18.27 4.61
CA PRO A 183 18.56 -19.10 3.42
C PRO A 183 17.73 -18.59 2.24
N PHE A 184 16.49 -18.16 2.47
CA PHE A 184 15.64 -17.59 1.43
C PHE A 184 16.23 -16.30 0.89
N MET A 185 16.53 -15.34 1.77
CA MET A 185 17.03 -14.02 1.35
C MET A 185 18.35 -14.13 0.58
N THR A 186 19.24 -15.06 0.94
CA THR A 186 20.48 -15.29 0.21
C THR A 186 20.26 -15.74 -1.23
N ARG A 187 19.26 -16.61 -1.47
CA ARG A 187 18.92 -17.05 -2.84
C ARG A 187 18.18 -15.95 -3.60
N HIS A 188 17.25 -15.29 -2.93
CA HIS A 188 16.41 -14.25 -3.52
C HIS A 188 17.23 -13.05 -4.00
N THR A 189 18.11 -12.48 -3.16
CA THR A 189 18.94 -11.34 -3.57
C THR A 189 20.02 -11.72 -4.59
N ALA A 190 20.48 -12.97 -4.59
CA ALA A 190 21.37 -13.47 -5.63
C ALA A 190 20.67 -13.60 -7.01
N ALA A 191 19.38 -13.91 -7.02
CA ALA A 191 18.59 -14.06 -8.24
C ALA A 191 18.10 -12.71 -8.80
N TYR A 192 17.70 -11.78 -7.92
CA TYR A 192 16.99 -10.56 -8.30
C TYR A 192 17.72 -9.25 -7.97
N GLY A 193 18.77 -9.29 -7.16
CA GLY A 193 19.49 -8.11 -6.68
C GLY A 193 19.00 -7.58 -5.33
N GLU A 194 19.46 -6.38 -4.95
CA GLU A 194 19.17 -5.76 -3.64
C GLU A 194 18.17 -4.59 -3.72
N ASP A 195 17.62 -4.31 -4.91
CA ASP A 195 16.63 -3.24 -5.08
C ASP A 195 15.23 -3.72 -4.74
N CYS A 196 14.95 -3.89 -3.44
CA CYS A 196 13.70 -4.49 -2.94
C CYS A 196 12.46 -3.74 -3.46
N LEU A 197 12.45 -2.41 -3.36
CA LEU A 197 11.32 -1.57 -3.80
C LEU A 197 11.14 -1.51 -5.31
N GLY A 198 12.10 -2.01 -6.11
CA GLY A 198 11.91 -2.19 -7.54
C GLY A 198 10.90 -3.30 -7.87
N CYS A 199 10.61 -4.18 -6.90
CA CYS A 199 9.66 -5.28 -7.04
C CYS A 199 8.69 -5.42 -5.86
N HIS A 200 8.88 -4.77 -4.72
CA HIS A 200 7.99 -4.91 -3.56
C HIS A 200 7.36 -3.57 -3.20
N ASP A 201 6.03 -3.52 -3.22
CA ASP A 201 5.20 -2.36 -2.87
C ASP A 201 4.47 -2.53 -1.51
N GLY A 202 4.75 -3.63 -0.80
CA GLY A 202 4.14 -3.95 0.48
C GLY A 202 2.83 -4.74 0.42
N HIS A 203 2.25 -4.95 -0.78
CA HIS A 203 1.04 -5.76 -0.97
C HIS A 203 1.30 -7.28 -1.07
N ASP A 204 2.54 -7.72 -0.87
CA ASP A 204 2.99 -9.10 -1.12
C ASP A 204 2.75 -9.56 -2.58
N THR A 205 2.64 -8.56 -3.47
CA THR A 205 2.65 -8.72 -4.92
C THR A 205 3.89 -8.01 -5.48
N MET A 206 4.33 -8.42 -6.67
CA MET A 206 5.37 -7.66 -7.35
C MET A 206 4.83 -6.27 -7.73
N ALA A 207 5.59 -5.22 -7.45
CA ALA A 207 5.30 -3.85 -7.83
C ALA A 207 5.03 -3.80 -9.35
N ASP A 208 3.94 -3.15 -9.74
CA ASP A 208 3.48 -3.03 -11.13
C ASP A 208 3.24 -4.38 -11.86
N PHE A 209 3.14 -5.51 -11.14
CA PHE A 209 2.89 -6.80 -11.78
C PHE A 209 1.45 -6.92 -12.26
N ASP A 210 1.28 -6.77 -13.57
CA ASP A 210 0.01 -6.98 -14.24
C ASP A 210 -0.21 -8.47 -14.54
N THR A 211 -0.95 -9.12 -13.66
CA THR A 211 -1.43 -10.50 -13.84
C THR A 211 -2.21 -10.70 -15.15
N THR A 212 -2.91 -9.68 -15.64
CA THR A 212 -3.65 -9.71 -16.91
C THR A 212 -2.69 -9.67 -18.09
N ALA A 213 -1.64 -8.86 -18.02
CA ALA A 213 -0.59 -8.85 -19.04
C ALA A 213 0.20 -10.16 -19.06
N HIS A 214 0.59 -10.68 -17.89
CA HIS A 214 1.27 -11.98 -17.80
C HIS A 214 0.40 -13.09 -18.41
N ALA A 215 -0.91 -13.12 -18.11
CA ALA A 215 -1.83 -14.11 -18.63
C ALA A 215 -2.03 -14.06 -20.16
N GLN A 216 -1.68 -12.96 -20.84
CA GLN A 216 -1.68 -12.89 -22.30
C GLN A 216 -0.51 -13.67 -22.94
N VAL A 217 0.57 -13.89 -22.20
CA VAL A 217 1.75 -14.65 -22.64
C VAL A 217 1.70 -16.07 -22.08
N PHE A 218 1.47 -16.21 -20.79
CA PHE A 218 1.33 -17.49 -20.10
C PHE A 218 0.37 -17.36 -18.90
N ALA A 219 -0.80 -18.00 -18.98
CA ALA A 219 -1.77 -17.95 -17.89
C ALA A 219 -1.38 -18.93 -16.77
N LEU A 220 -1.00 -18.39 -15.60
CA LEU A 220 -0.78 -19.18 -14.39
C LEU A 220 -2.11 -19.80 -13.94
N THR A 221 -2.28 -21.08 -14.23
CA THR A 221 -3.50 -21.85 -13.98
C THR A 221 -3.13 -23.25 -13.52
N GLY A 222 -4.05 -23.90 -12.79
CA GLY A 222 -3.82 -25.25 -12.28
C GLY A 222 -2.57 -25.32 -11.40
N ALA A 223 -1.71 -26.31 -11.65
CA ALA A 223 -0.49 -26.54 -10.88
C ALA A 223 0.56 -25.41 -11.03
N HIS A 224 0.49 -24.58 -12.07
CA HIS A 224 1.41 -23.46 -12.25
C HIS A 224 1.10 -22.28 -11.31
N LEU A 225 -0.02 -22.28 -10.59
CA LEU A 225 -0.32 -21.25 -9.59
C LEU A 225 0.65 -21.26 -8.41
N ASP A 226 1.22 -22.42 -8.10
CA ASP A 226 2.15 -22.61 -6.99
C ASP A 226 3.63 -22.47 -7.43
N ALA A 227 3.88 -22.20 -8.72
CA ALA A 227 5.23 -22.01 -9.23
C ALA A 227 5.81 -20.69 -8.73
N MET A 228 7.08 -20.72 -8.34
CA MET A 228 7.81 -19.52 -7.96
C MET A 228 8.29 -18.80 -9.22
N CYS A 229 8.46 -17.47 -9.14
CA CYS A 229 8.92 -16.67 -10.27
C CYS A 229 10.23 -17.19 -10.86
N GLU A 230 11.17 -17.63 -10.00
CA GLU A 230 12.48 -18.17 -10.39
C GLU A 230 12.41 -19.51 -11.12
N ASP A 231 11.31 -20.26 -10.98
CA ASP A 231 11.15 -21.55 -11.66
C ASP A 231 11.10 -21.36 -13.18
N CYS A 232 10.63 -20.19 -13.64
CA CYS A 232 10.61 -19.81 -15.04
C CYS A 232 11.60 -18.68 -15.36
N HIS A 233 11.72 -17.67 -14.50
CA HIS A 233 12.48 -16.44 -14.70
C HIS A 233 13.83 -16.45 -13.97
N ASP A 234 14.67 -17.42 -14.31
CA ASP A 234 16.01 -17.54 -13.75
C ASP A 234 16.86 -16.27 -13.98
N GLY A 235 17.57 -15.86 -12.93
CA GLY A 235 18.45 -14.68 -12.94
C GLY A 235 17.72 -13.36 -13.15
N GLY A 236 16.44 -13.26 -12.78
CA GLY A 236 15.67 -12.02 -12.84
C GLY A 236 15.28 -11.59 -14.26
N LYS A 237 15.31 -12.52 -15.23
CA LYS A 237 14.94 -12.25 -16.62
C LYS A 237 13.47 -12.56 -16.86
N PHE A 238 12.66 -11.51 -16.84
CA PHE A 238 11.20 -11.59 -17.00
C PHE A 238 10.72 -11.61 -18.46
N GLU A 239 11.62 -11.35 -19.42
CA GLU A 239 11.31 -11.32 -20.85
C GLU A 239 11.77 -12.62 -21.57
N GLU A 240 11.19 -12.85 -22.75
CA GLU A 240 11.64 -13.85 -23.73
C GLU A 240 11.58 -15.33 -23.27
N LYS A 241 10.77 -15.65 -22.26
CA LYS A 241 10.47 -17.04 -21.91
C LYS A 241 9.45 -17.65 -22.87
N SER A 242 9.73 -18.87 -23.32
CA SER A 242 8.77 -19.62 -24.14
C SER A 242 7.60 -20.07 -23.27
N SER A 243 6.39 -19.97 -23.80
CA SER A 243 5.18 -20.55 -23.22
C SER A 243 4.93 -21.99 -23.66
N ASP A 244 5.80 -22.55 -24.51
CA ASP A 244 5.70 -23.93 -24.97
C ASP A 244 5.96 -24.89 -23.81
N CYS A 245 5.08 -25.88 -23.64
CA CYS A 245 5.16 -26.87 -22.55
C CYS A 245 6.54 -27.55 -22.50
N VAL A 246 7.09 -27.85 -23.69
CA VAL A 246 8.38 -28.54 -23.85
C VAL A 246 9.61 -27.74 -23.40
N SER A 247 9.45 -26.42 -23.18
CA SER A 247 10.55 -25.59 -22.65
C SER A 247 10.88 -25.92 -21.20
N CYS A 248 9.91 -26.42 -20.43
CA CYS A 248 10.07 -26.83 -19.03
C CYS A 248 9.83 -28.33 -18.82
N HIS A 249 8.90 -28.92 -19.56
CA HIS A 249 8.48 -30.31 -19.42
C HIS A 249 8.93 -31.14 -20.62
N ALA A 250 9.98 -31.93 -20.45
CA ALA A 250 10.47 -32.80 -21.51
C ALA A 250 9.38 -33.81 -21.94
N GLU A 251 9.25 -33.99 -23.26
CA GLU A 251 8.39 -35.00 -23.85
C GLU A 251 8.83 -36.40 -23.39
N PRO A 252 7.93 -37.23 -22.82
CA PRO A 252 8.27 -38.60 -22.44
C PRO A 252 8.72 -39.43 -23.65
N GLU A 253 9.70 -40.32 -23.46
CA GLU A 253 10.20 -41.19 -24.53
C GLU A 253 9.07 -42.06 -25.10
N GLU A 254 8.10 -42.45 -24.27
CA GLU A 254 6.93 -43.23 -24.65
C GLU A 254 6.02 -42.54 -25.67
N HIS A 255 6.11 -41.21 -25.82
CA HIS A 255 5.36 -40.44 -26.81
C HIS A 255 6.09 -40.29 -28.15
N THR A 256 7.37 -40.67 -28.21
CA THR A 256 8.24 -40.46 -29.38
C THR A 256 7.66 -41.08 -30.65
N GLY A 257 7.46 -40.25 -31.67
CA GLY A 257 6.91 -40.68 -32.97
C GLY A 257 5.40 -40.98 -32.97
N LEU A 258 4.72 -40.82 -31.82
CA LEU A 258 3.28 -41.01 -31.68
C LEU A 258 2.55 -39.67 -31.58
N PHE A 259 3.10 -38.76 -30.78
CA PHE A 259 2.51 -37.46 -30.49
C PHE A 259 3.49 -36.33 -30.84
N GLY A 260 2.94 -35.15 -31.15
CA GLY A 260 3.73 -33.93 -31.32
C GLY A 260 3.89 -33.17 -30.01
N THR A 261 4.54 -32.00 -30.06
CA THR A 261 4.76 -31.12 -28.89
C THR A 261 3.53 -30.29 -28.51
N ASN A 262 2.36 -30.58 -29.07
CA ASN A 262 1.11 -29.88 -28.76
C ASN A 262 0.43 -30.51 -27.54
N CYS A 263 1.06 -30.36 -26.37
CA CYS A 263 0.67 -31.07 -25.15
C CYS A 263 -0.78 -30.73 -24.71
N VAL A 264 -1.28 -29.54 -25.06
CA VAL A 264 -2.63 -29.06 -24.69
C VAL A 264 -3.77 -29.80 -25.39
N ASP A 265 -3.49 -30.60 -26.42
CA ASP A 265 -4.49 -31.46 -27.05
C ASP A 265 -4.96 -32.59 -26.13
N CYS A 266 -4.11 -32.97 -25.16
CA CYS A 266 -4.35 -34.10 -24.26
C CYS A 266 -4.23 -33.74 -22.77
N HIS A 267 -3.42 -32.73 -22.43
CA HIS A 267 -3.11 -32.36 -21.05
C HIS A 267 -3.67 -30.97 -20.71
N THR A 268 -3.87 -30.75 -19.42
CA THR A 268 -4.28 -29.43 -18.90
C THR A 268 -3.25 -28.96 -17.89
N THR A 269 -3.24 -27.66 -17.61
CA THR A 269 -2.39 -27.08 -16.56
C THR A 269 -2.75 -27.56 -15.16
N THR A 270 -3.90 -28.21 -14.96
CA THR A 270 -4.31 -28.77 -13.66
C THR A 270 -3.44 -29.95 -13.26
N ALA A 271 -3.18 -30.88 -14.20
CA ALA A 271 -2.35 -32.06 -14.00
C ALA A 271 -2.04 -32.74 -15.33
N TRP A 272 -0.93 -33.48 -15.38
CA TRP A 272 -0.60 -34.36 -16.51
C TRP A 272 -1.55 -35.55 -16.63
N THR A 273 -2.07 -36.05 -15.51
CA THR A 273 -3.01 -37.18 -15.49
C THR A 273 -4.28 -36.84 -14.72
N PRO A 274 -5.46 -37.30 -15.20
CA PRO A 274 -5.68 -38.05 -16.44
C PRO A 274 -5.51 -37.16 -17.70
N ALA A 275 -4.96 -37.73 -18.76
CA ALA A 275 -4.94 -37.10 -20.08
C ALA A 275 -6.26 -37.39 -20.82
N GLY A 276 -6.73 -36.46 -21.64
CA GLY A 276 -7.94 -36.63 -22.42
C GLY A 276 -8.03 -35.70 -23.62
N MET A 277 -8.69 -36.18 -24.68
CA MET A 277 -8.97 -35.41 -25.89
C MET A 277 -10.42 -34.92 -25.84
N ASP A 278 -10.66 -33.63 -26.05
CA ASP A 278 -11.99 -33.00 -25.99
C ASP A 278 -12.77 -33.28 -24.68
N GLY A 279 -12.05 -33.38 -23.55
CA GLY A 279 -12.63 -33.68 -22.24
C GLY A 279 -12.99 -35.16 -22.03
N ILE A 280 -12.63 -36.04 -22.97
CA ILE A 280 -12.78 -37.48 -22.84
C ILE A 280 -11.42 -38.05 -22.43
N VAL A 281 -11.35 -38.61 -21.23
CA VAL A 281 -10.15 -39.33 -20.75
C VAL A 281 -9.75 -40.38 -21.78
N PHE A 282 -8.46 -40.41 -22.14
CA PHE A 282 -7.93 -41.37 -23.08
C PHE A 282 -8.28 -42.79 -22.62
N ASP A 283 -9.04 -43.50 -23.47
CA ASP A 283 -9.40 -44.89 -23.24
C ASP A 283 -8.78 -45.76 -24.33
N HIS A 284 -7.87 -46.63 -23.92
CA HIS A 284 -7.13 -47.48 -24.84
C HIS A 284 -8.04 -48.40 -25.66
N THR A 285 -9.20 -48.82 -25.12
CA THR A 285 -10.18 -49.64 -25.84
C THR A 285 -10.85 -48.84 -26.95
N ARG A 286 -11.27 -47.60 -26.64
CA ARG A 286 -11.97 -46.72 -27.57
C ARG A 286 -11.04 -46.23 -28.68
N GLU A 287 -9.82 -45.80 -28.34
CA GLU A 287 -8.90 -45.21 -29.32
C GLU A 287 -8.19 -46.26 -30.18
N THR A 288 -7.83 -47.42 -29.62
CA THR A 288 -6.98 -48.40 -30.32
C THR A 288 -7.70 -49.69 -30.68
N GLY A 289 -8.89 -49.92 -30.13
CA GLY A 289 -9.58 -51.20 -30.19
C GLY A 289 -9.00 -52.29 -29.27
N PHE A 290 -7.94 -51.99 -28.53
CA PHE A 290 -7.30 -52.93 -27.59
C PHE A 290 -7.69 -52.60 -26.14
N SER A 291 -8.43 -53.50 -25.51
CA SER A 291 -8.88 -53.31 -24.13
C SER A 291 -7.84 -53.70 -23.09
N LEU A 292 -7.49 -52.75 -22.22
CA LEU A 292 -6.61 -52.96 -21.07
C LEU A 292 -7.30 -53.64 -19.88
N ALA A 293 -8.59 -53.97 -19.95
CA ALA A 293 -9.36 -54.47 -18.81
C ALA A 293 -8.77 -55.73 -18.11
N ARG A 294 -7.94 -56.51 -18.81
CA ARG A 294 -7.22 -57.67 -18.26
C ARG A 294 -5.71 -57.44 -18.07
N HIS A 295 -5.23 -56.26 -18.42
CA HIS A 295 -3.83 -55.85 -18.42
C HIS A 295 -3.67 -54.50 -17.71
N ILE A 296 -4.37 -54.32 -16.58
CA ILE A 296 -4.23 -53.12 -15.73
C ILE A 296 -3.12 -53.27 -14.69
N THR A 297 -2.70 -54.50 -14.37
CA THR A 297 -1.66 -54.80 -13.38
C THR A 297 -0.76 -55.94 -13.82
N ASP A 298 0.54 -55.84 -13.54
CA ASP A 298 1.53 -56.90 -13.73
C ASP A 298 1.32 -58.04 -12.72
N PHE A 299 2.05 -59.15 -12.88
CA PHE A 299 1.97 -60.35 -12.05
C PHE A 299 2.32 -60.10 -10.57
N ASP A 300 3.02 -59.00 -10.27
CA ASP A 300 3.32 -58.56 -8.91
C ASP A 300 2.25 -57.61 -8.32
N GLY A 301 1.22 -57.27 -9.10
CA GLY A 301 0.13 -56.37 -8.71
C GLY A 301 0.41 -54.88 -8.95
N SER A 302 1.57 -54.51 -9.48
CA SER A 302 1.86 -53.12 -9.89
C SER A 302 1.10 -52.73 -11.15
N PRO A 303 0.68 -51.47 -11.34
CA PRO A 303 0.01 -51.04 -12.57
C PRO A 303 0.97 -51.10 -13.77
N PHE A 304 0.49 -51.56 -14.92
CA PHE A 304 1.31 -51.57 -16.14
C PHE A 304 1.62 -50.14 -16.61
N ALA A 305 2.89 -49.85 -16.85
CA ALA A 305 3.32 -48.63 -17.55
C ALA A 305 3.22 -48.84 -19.07
N CYS A 306 3.01 -47.76 -19.83
CA CYS A 306 2.91 -47.80 -21.30
C CYS A 306 4.09 -48.56 -21.93
N ARG A 307 5.31 -48.28 -21.46
CA ARG A 307 6.56 -48.93 -21.91
C ARG A 307 6.64 -50.43 -21.64
N THR A 308 5.82 -50.97 -20.75
CA THR A 308 5.80 -52.42 -20.49
C THR A 308 5.17 -53.19 -21.66
N CYS A 309 4.25 -52.56 -22.39
CA CYS A 309 3.61 -53.14 -23.58
C CYS A 309 4.18 -52.56 -24.89
N HIS A 310 4.71 -51.34 -24.86
CA HIS A 310 5.29 -50.64 -26.02
C HIS A 310 6.82 -50.68 -25.98
N THR A 311 7.40 -51.80 -26.39
CA THR A 311 8.84 -52.12 -26.23
C THR A 311 9.66 -52.10 -27.53
N GLY A 312 9.15 -51.50 -28.63
CA GLY A 312 9.77 -51.60 -29.97
C GLY A 312 10.20 -50.27 -30.58
N ASP A 313 11.19 -50.31 -31.50
CA ASP A 313 11.73 -49.15 -32.25
C ASP A 313 10.81 -48.64 -33.39
N ASP A 314 9.70 -49.34 -33.68
CA ASP A 314 8.75 -48.95 -34.72
C ASP A 314 7.60 -48.10 -34.12
N PRO A 315 7.25 -46.93 -34.69
CA PRO A 315 6.13 -46.13 -34.23
C PRO A 315 4.83 -46.92 -34.37
N LEU A 316 4.09 -47.01 -33.27
CA LEU A 316 2.83 -47.73 -33.18
C LEU A 316 1.88 -47.18 -34.25
N GLN A 317 1.47 -48.06 -35.15
CA GLN A 317 0.55 -47.71 -36.23
C GLN A 317 -0.83 -47.44 -35.62
N VAL A 318 -1.20 -46.17 -35.48
CA VAL A 318 -2.61 -45.79 -35.28
C VAL A 318 -3.35 -46.23 -36.53
N ARG A 319 -4.35 -47.10 -36.38
CA ARG A 319 -5.20 -47.47 -37.51
C ARG A 319 -6.05 -46.26 -37.88
N ASP A 320 -5.81 -45.67 -39.05
CA ASP A 320 -6.80 -44.84 -39.72
C ASP A 320 -8.10 -45.65 -39.86
N GLY A 321 -9.22 -45.03 -39.48
CA GLY A 321 -10.54 -45.65 -39.32
C GLY A 321 -11.07 -46.47 -40.50
#